data_AF-A0A851M6I8-F1
#
_entry.id   AF-A0A851M6I8-F1
#
_cell.length_a   1.000
_cell.length_b   1.000
_cell.length_c   1.000
_cell.angle_alpha   90.00
_cell.angle_beta   90.00
_cell.angle_gamma   90.00
#
_symmetry.space_group_name_H-M   'P 1'
#
loop_
_entity.id
_entity.type
_entity.pdbx_description
1 polymer ?
#
loop_
_entity_poly.entity_id
_entity_poly.type
_entity_poly.pdbx_seq_one_letter_code
_entity_poly.pdbx_strand_id
1 'polypeptide(L)' 'NTFGTAKVSDELIIQLVRDHFDLRPFGITRMLDLIQPMYKQTAAYGHFGREGSDTAFTWEKTDKVDALKDAA' A
#
# COMPACT_ATOMS: atom_id res chain seq x y z
N ASN A 1 3.82 -12.21 -8.61
CA ASN A 1 3.12 -13.50 -8.47
C ASN A 1 1.66 -13.23 -8.14
N THR A 2 0.80 -13.49 -9.11
CA THR A 2 -0.65 -13.28 -9.06
C THR A 2 -1.43 -14.59 -8.95
N PHE A 3 -0.72 -15.73 -8.81
CA PHE A 3 -1.29 -17.08 -8.72
C PHE A 3 -2.29 -17.42 -9.84
N GLY A 4 -2.09 -16.86 -11.04
CA GLY A 4 -2.94 -17.10 -12.22
C GLY A 4 -4.26 -16.33 -12.24
N THR A 5 -4.44 -15.34 -11.36
CA THR A 5 -5.67 -14.53 -11.29
C THR A 5 -5.55 -13.13 -11.89
N ALA A 6 -4.38 -12.80 -12.46
CA ALA A 6 -4.15 -11.49 -13.06
C ALA A 6 -5.07 -11.23 -14.25
N LYS A 7 -5.55 -9.99 -14.35
CA LYS A 7 -6.35 -9.50 -15.50
C LYS A 7 -5.48 -8.87 -16.59
N VAL A 8 -4.23 -8.54 -16.26
CA VAL A 8 -3.22 -7.96 -17.15
C VAL A 8 -1.90 -8.70 -16.92
N SER A 9 -0.87 -8.42 -17.73
CA SER A 9 0.42 -9.11 -17.59
C SER A 9 1.14 -8.78 -16.29
N ASP A 10 1.94 -9.72 -15.78
CA ASP A 10 2.77 -9.52 -14.58
C ASP A 10 3.79 -8.37 -14.82
N GLU A 11 4.26 -8.19 -16.06
CA GLU A 11 5.14 -7.08 -16.44
C GLU A 11 4.47 -5.73 -16.28
N LEU A 12 3.21 -5.60 -16.70
CA LEU A 12 2.45 -4.36 -16.51
C LEU A 12 2.20 -4.10 -15.02
N ILE A 13 1.87 -5.13 -14.24
CA ILE A 13 1.71 -5.00 -12.79
C ILE A 13 2.99 -4.47 -12.14
N ILE A 14 4.16 -5.01 -12.52
CA ILE A 14 5.46 -4.53 -12.01
C ILE A 14 5.68 -3.06 -12.39
N GLN A 15 5.37 -2.69 -13.63
CA GLN A 15 5.52 -1.31 -14.10
C GLN A 15 4.62 -0.35 -13.30
N LEU A 16 3.33 -0.68 -13.18
CA LEU A 16 2.36 0.10 -12.41
C LEU A 16 2.77 0.26 -10.94
N VAL A 17 3.30 -0.81 -10.31
CA VAL A 17 3.83 -0.74 -8.95
C VAL A 17 4.98 0.26 -8.86
N ARG A 18 5.92 0.24 -9.81
CA ARG A 18 7.06 1.17 -9.82
C ARG A 18 6.64 2.62 -10.06
N ASP A 19 5.63 2.85 -10.89
CA ASP A 19 5.18 4.20 -11.24
C ASP A 19 4.35 4.84 -10.12
N HIS A 20 3.62 4.04 -9.32
CA HIS A 20 2.68 4.56 -8.33
C HIS A 20 3.16 4.47 -6.88
N PHE A 21 4.22 3.70 -6.60
CA PHE A 21 4.74 3.49 -5.26
C PHE A 21 6.24 3.78 -5.18
N ASP A 22 6.63 4.76 -4.35
CA ASP A 22 8.03 4.99 -4.03
C ASP A 22 8.51 3.99 -2.96
N LEU A 23 9.14 2.91 -3.41
CA LEU A 23 9.59 1.80 -2.55
C LEU A 23 10.94 2.04 -1.86
N ARG A 24 11.52 3.24 -1.97
CA ARG A 24 12.71 3.61 -1.18
C ARG A 24 12.31 3.78 0.28
N PRO A 25 13.18 3.50 1.27
CA PRO A 25 12.83 3.59 2.68
C PRO A 25 12.18 4.92 3.09
N PHE A 26 12.78 6.04 2.67
CA PHE A 26 12.22 7.37 2.93
C PHE A 26 10.89 7.63 2.19
N GLY A 27 10.77 7.10 0.97
CA GLY A 27 9.53 7.17 0.18
C GLY A 27 8.37 6.48 0.88
N ILE A 28 8.60 5.26 1.38
CA ILE A 28 7.62 4.48 2.16
C ILE A 28 7.23 5.22 3.43
N THR A 29 8.21 5.71 4.22
CA THR A 29 7.93 6.48 5.44
C THR A 29 7.03 7.67 5.18
N ARG A 30 7.26 8.40 4.09
CA ARG A 30 6.45 9.57 3.72
C ARG A 30 5.08 9.18 3.16
N MET A 31 5.03 8.22 2.24
CA MET A 31 3.79 7.78 1.58
C MET A 31 2.77 7.23 2.59
N LEU A 32 3.26 6.54 3.61
CA LEU A 32 2.42 5.95 4.66
C LEU A 32 2.37 6.79 5.94
N ASP A 33 2.94 8.00 5.96
CA ASP A 33 3.02 8.85 7.15
C ASP A 33 3.40 8.10 8.45
N LEU A 34 4.53 7.38 8.41
CA LEU A 34 4.88 6.42 9.48
C LEU A 34 5.45 7.08 10.74
N ILE A 35 5.75 8.38 10.74
CA ILE A 35 6.32 9.08 11.89
C ILE A 35 5.20 9.57 12.80
N GLN A 36 4.42 8.61 13.32
CA GLN A 36 3.24 8.85 14.15
C GLN A 36 3.29 7.96 15.40
N PRO A 37 2.74 8.42 16.55
CA PRO A 37 2.68 7.63 17.79
C PRO A 37 1.59 6.55 17.72
N MET A 38 1.58 5.74 16.67
CA MET A 38 0.47 4.84 16.33
C MET A 38 0.74 3.36 16.63
N TYR A 39 1.99 2.96 16.85
CA TYR A 39 2.38 1.54 16.87
C TYR A 39 1.83 0.73 18.05
N LYS A 40 1.48 1.35 19.18
CA LYS A 40 0.91 0.62 20.33
C LYS A 40 -0.38 -0.12 19.95
N GLN A 41 -1.20 0.47 19.09
CA GLN A 41 -2.48 -0.12 18.71
C GLN A 41 -2.33 -1.31 17.75
N THR A 42 -1.19 -1.44 17.06
CA THR A 42 -0.90 -2.53 16.13
C THR A 42 -0.31 -3.76 16.82
N ALA A 43 0.14 -3.61 18.07
CA ALA A 43 0.88 -4.65 18.82
C ALA A 43 0.02 -5.84 19.27
N ALA A 44 -1.31 -5.76 19.11
CA ALA A 44 -2.24 -6.85 19.40
C ALA A 44 -3.27 -6.94 18.27
N TYR A 45 -3.82 -8.15 18.08
CA TYR A 45 -4.85 -8.46 17.09
C TYR A 45 -4.41 -8.25 15.62
N GLY A 46 -3.10 -8.23 15.37
CA GLY A 46 -2.53 -8.15 14.03
C GLY A 46 -2.32 -6.72 13.52
N HIS A 47 -1.39 -6.60 12.57
CA HIS A 47 -1.02 -5.34 11.91
C HIS A 47 -1.84 -5.06 10.65
N PHE A 48 -2.46 -6.09 10.05
CA PHE A 48 -3.13 -6.02 8.76
C PHE A 48 -4.61 -6.40 8.85
N GLY A 49 -5.41 -5.95 7.88
CA GLY A 49 -6.84 -6.27 7.78
C GLY A 49 -7.72 -5.48 8.77
N ARG A 50 -7.24 -4.32 9.21
CA ARG A 50 -7.92 -3.43 10.15
C ARG A 50 -8.26 -2.12 9.45
N GLU A 51 -9.26 -1.39 9.94
CA GLU A 51 -9.65 -0.13 9.31
C GLU A 51 -8.53 0.91 9.41
N GLY A 52 -8.14 1.45 8.25
CA GLY A 52 -7.13 2.50 8.10
C GLY A 52 -7.67 3.89 8.45
N SER A 53 -6.81 4.74 9.00
CA SER A 53 -7.07 6.17 9.22
C SER A 53 -5.89 7.01 8.76
N ASP A 54 -6.01 8.34 8.85
CA ASP A 54 -4.92 9.26 8.50
C ASP A 54 -3.69 9.14 9.41
N THR A 55 -3.86 8.58 10.62
CA THR A 55 -2.79 8.55 11.63
C THR A 55 -2.49 7.14 12.15
N ALA A 56 -3.16 6.11 11.61
CA ALA A 56 -3.00 4.72 12.03
C ALA A 56 -3.37 3.77 10.87
N PHE A 57 -2.63 2.66 10.73
CA PHE A 57 -2.89 1.67 9.69
C PHE A 57 -3.03 2.28 8.29
N THR A 58 -2.22 3.31 8.00
CA THR A 58 -2.25 4.04 6.72
C THR A 58 -2.00 3.11 5.52
N TRP A 59 -1.31 1.98 5.73
CA TRP A 59 -1.10 0.92 4.74
C TRP A 59 -2.35 0.11 4.38
N GLU A 60 -3.42 0.22 5.16
CA GLU A 60 -4.72 -0.43 4.85
C GLU A 60 -5.59 0.42 3.91
N LYS A 61 -5.18 1.67 3.63
CA LYS A 61 -5.89 2.52 2.69
C LYS A 61 -5.79 1.97 1.26
N THR A 62 -6.88 2.11 0.53
CA THR A 62 -6.99 1.72 -0.88
C THR A 62 -7.02 2.94 -1.81
N ASP A 63 -6.38 4.03 -1.39
CA ASP A 63 -6.34 5.34 -2.06
C ASP A 63 -5.62 5.32 -3.43
N LYS A 64 -4.84 4.28 -3.72
CA LYS A 64 -4.19 4.08 -5.03
C LYS A 64 -5.04 3.30 -6.03
N VAL A 65 -6.23 2.80 -5.67
CA VAL A 65 -7.02 1.92 -6.54
C VAL A 65 -7.40 2.59 -7.86
N ASP A 66 -7.91 3.82 -7.81
CA ASP A 66 -8.39 4.49 -9.02
C ASP A 66 -7.22 4.84 -9.96
N ALA A 67 -6.11 5.35 -9.41
CA ALA A 67 -4.90 5.61 -10.18
C ALA A 67 -4.36 4.34 -10.89
N LEU A 68 -4.37 3.20 -10.18
CA LEU A 68 -3.95 1.93 -10.76
C LEU A 68 -4.91 1.41 -11.84
N LYS A 69 -6.22 1.63 -11.71
CA LYS A 69 -7.20 1.25 -12.73
C LYS A 69 -7.10 2.12 -13.98
N ASP A 70 -6.89 3.42 -13.81
CA ASP A 70 -6.82 4.38 -14.92
C ASP A 70 -5.53 4.20 -15.74
N ALA A 71 -4.45 3.71 -15.12
CA ALA A 71 -3.16 3.50 -15.76
C ALA A 71 -2.96 2.08 -16.34
N ALA A 72 -3.85 1.13 -16.03
CA ALA A 72 -3.78 -0.27 -16.47
C ALA A 72 -4.47 -0.50 -17.83
#